data_AF-A0A818FDU2-F1
#
_entry.id   AF-A0A818FDU2-F1
#
_cell.length_a   1.000
_cell.length_b   1.000
_cell.length_c   1.000
_cell.angle_alpha   90.00
_cell.angle_beta   90.00
_cell.angle_gamma   90.00
#
_symmetry.space_group_name_H-M   'P 1'
#
loop_
_entity.id
_entity.type
_entity.pdbx_description
1 polymer ?
#
loop_
_entity_poly.entity_id
_entity_poly.type
_entity_poly.pdbx_seq_one_letter_code
_entity_poly.pdbx_strand_id
1 'polypeptide(L)'
;IFVFLIRELQEPKNVKLILDVIKYDKQYYKALLYACGNALVCDNDDDARKLAYESGNQKYKVVSLNGTLFSKSGVISGGSR
;
A
#
# COMPACT_ATOMS: atom_id res chain seq x y z
N ILE A 1 -3.56 1.34 16.59
CA ILE A 1 -3.20 2.78 16.42
C ILE A 1 -2.70 3.05 14.99
N PHE A 2 -1.57 2.51 14.55
CA PHE A 2 -1.02 2.82 13.23
C PHE A 2 -1.93 2.42 12.04
N VAL A 3 -2.55 1.23 12.07
CA VAL A 3 -3.51 0.79 11.02
C VAL A 3 -4.73 1.70 10.92
N PHE A 4 -5.17 2.30 12.04
CA PHE A 4 -6.33 3.20 12.06
C PHE A 4 -6.00 4.54 11.40
N LEU A 5 -4.79 5.07 11.63
CA LEU A 5 -4.30 6.30 11.00
C LEU A 5 -4.16 6.16 9.48
N ILE A 6 -3.77 4.97 9.00
CA ILE A 6 -3.65 4.68 7.56
C ILE A 6 -5.03 4.69 6.88
N ARG A 7 -6.09 4.32 7.60
CA ARG A 7 -7.47 4.35 7.07
C ARG A 7 -8.05 5.76 6.96
N GLU A 8 -7.43 6.75 7.59
CA GLU A 8 -7.79 8.17 7.47
C GLU A 8 -6.95 8.93 6.44
N LEU A 9 -6.09 8.24 5.67
CA LEU A 9 -5.38 8.87 4.55
C LEU A 9 -6.38 9.31 3.47
N GLN A 10 -6.58 10.63 3.37
CA GLN A 10 -7.50 11.26 2.44
C GLN A 10 -6.83 11.67 1.12
N GLU A 11 -5.49 11.75 1.09
CA GLU A 11 -4.69 12.12 -0.08
C GLU A 11 -3.46 11.21 -0.24
N PRO A 12 -3.10 10.79 -1.47
CA PRO A 12 -3.80 11.00 -2.74
C PRO A 12 -5.13 10.23 -2.84
N LYS A 13 -5.99 10.62 -3.81
CA LYS A 13 -7.31 9.99 -4.02
C LYS A 13 -7.14 8.51 -4.37
N ASN A 14 -8.11 7.67 -3.96
CA ASN A 14 -8.19 6.23 -4.23
C ASN A 14 -7.08 5.35 -3.62
N VAL A 15 -6.55 5.74 -2.47
CA VAL A 15 -5.61 4.92 -1.73
C VAL A 15 -6.36 4.04 -0.74
N LYS A 16 -6.07 2.74 -0.74
CA LYS A 16 -6.70 1.77 0.16
C LYS A 16 -5.67 0.86 0.81
N LEU A 17 -5.95 0.40 2.02
CA LEU A 17 -5.17 -0.67 2.64
C LEU A 17 -5.44 -1.97 1.90
N ILE A 18 -4.40 -2.74 1.56
CA ILE A 18 -4.57 -4.03 0.86
C ILE A 18 -5.51 -4.97 1.65
N LEU A 19 -5.41 -4.98 2.98
CA LEU A 19 -6.28 -5.78 3.85
C LEU A 19 -7.76 -5.40 3.76
N ASP A 20 -8.10 -4.20 3.29
CA ASP A 20 -9.49 -3.78 3.12
C ASP A 20 -10.04 -4.13 1.72
N VAL A 21 -9.16 -4.49 0.78
CA VAL A 21 -9.51 -4.86 -0.61
C VAL A 21 -9.61 -6.37 -0.79
N ILE A 22 -8.83 -7.16 -0.05
CA ILE A 22 -8.88 -8.62 -0.10
C ILE A 22 -10.11 -9.12 0.66
N LYS A 23 -10.89 -10.02 0.04
CA LYS A 23 -11.92 -10.80 0.75
C LYS A 23 -11.28 -12.05 1.35
N TYR A 24 -11.34 -12.20 2.66
CA TYR A 24 -10.78 -13.34 3.38
C TYR A 24 -11.61 -13.68 4.62
N ASP A 25 -11.46 -14.90 5.11
CA ASP A 25 -12.01 -15.30 6.40
C ASP A 25 -11.10 -14.80 7.54
N LYS A 26 -11.70 -14.32 8.63
CA LYS A 26 -11.04 -13.69 9.79
C LYS A 26 -9.91 -14.55 10.37
N GLN A 27 -10.00 -15.87 10.27
CA GLN A 27 -8.93 -16.79 10.70
C GLN A 27 -7.59 -16.53 10.00
N TYR A 28 -7.60 -16.02 8.76
CA TYR A 28 -6.40 -15.71 7.99
C TYR A 28 -5.85 -14.30 8.20
N TYR A 29 -6.48 -13.49 9.06
CA TYR A 29 -6.07 -12.10 9.30
C TYR A 29 -4.58 -11.98 9.66
N LYS A 30 -4.08 -12.85 10.54
CA LYS A 30 -2.66 -12.83 10.94
C LYS A 30 -1.73 -13.17 9.78
N ALA A 31 -2.10 -14.13 8.94
CA ALA A 31 -1.30 -14.53 7.78
C ALA A 31 -1.25 -13.41 6.74
N LEU A 32 -2.38 -12.76 6.47
CA LEU A 32 -2.44 -11.62 5.56
C LEU A 32 -1.73 -10.39 6.12
N LEU A 33 -1.85 -10.13 7.42
CA LEU A 33 -1.09 -9.06 8.08
C LEU A 33 0.41 -9.33 8.01
N TYR A 34 0.86 -10.59 8.10
CA TYR A 34 2.26 -10.94 7.93
C TYR A 34 2.73 -10.76 6.47
N ALA A 35 1.95 -11.23 5.49
CA ALA A 35 2.33 -11.18 4.07
C ALA A 35 2.25 -9.77 3.47
N CYS A 36 1.14 -9.07 3.71
CA CYS A 36 0.87 -7.75 3.14
C CYS A 36 1.36 -6.62 4.06
N GLY A 37 1.31 -6.80 5.37
CA GLY A 37 1.61 -5.75 6.34
C GLY A 37 0.67 -4.55 6.16
N ASN A 38 1.25 -3.35 6.34
CA ASN A 38 0.57 -2.07 6.12
C ASN A 38 0.75 -1.57 4.67
N ALA A 39 0.67 -2.48 3.69
CA ALA A 39 0.80 -2.11 2.29
C ALA A 39 -0.47 -1.41 1.79
N LEU A 40 -0.26 -0.38 0.98
CA LEU A 40 -1.29 0.41 0.33
C LEU A 40 -1.42 -0.02 -1.14
N VAL A 41 -2.62 0.12 -1.68
CA VAL A 41 -2.88 0.05 -3.11
C VAL A 41 -3.32 1.42 -3.62
N CYS A 42 -2.86 1.79 -4.80
CA CYS A 42 -3.25 3.01 -5.51
C CYS A 42 -3.45 2.73 -7.00
N ASP A 43 -4.14 3.64 -7.68
CA ASP A 43 -4.50 3.47 -9.08
C ASP A 43 -3.30 3.70 -10.02
N ASN A 44 -2.51 4.75 -9.76
CA ASN A 44 -1.42 5.20 -10.64
C ASN A 44 -0.04 5.07 -9.99
N ASP A 45 1.00 4.90 -10.81
CA ASP A 45 2.39 4.84 -10.36
C ASP A 45 2.89 6.18 -9.78
N ASP A 46 2.41 7.31 -10.30
CA ASP A 46 2.78 8.64 -9.79
C ASP A 46 2.29 8.85 -8.35
N ASP A 47 1.05 8.46 -8.07
CA ASP A 47 0.47 8.51 -6.72
C ASP A 47 1.16 7.51 -5.79
N ALA A 48 1.51 6.32 -6.31
CA ALA A 48 2.29 5.31 -5.59
C ALA A 48 3.64 5.87 -5.13
N ARG A 49 4.35 6.52 -6.06
CA ARG A 49 5.66 7.11 -5.84
C ARG A 49 5.61 8.23 -4.82
N LYS A 50 4.61 9.12 -4.93
CA LYS A 50 4.36 10.18 -3.96
C LYS A 50 4.18 9.64 -2.56
N LEU A 51 3.33 8.62 -2.39
CA LEU A 51 3.13 7.97 -1.10
C LEU A 51 4.35 7.22 -0.56
N ALA A 52 5.14 6.62 -1.45
CA ALA A 52 6.31 5.87 -1.04
C ALA A 52 7.44 6.79 -0.56
N TYR A 53 7.62 7.96 -1.19
CA TYR A 53 8.82 8.78 -1.04
C TYR A 53 8.61 10.26 -0.74
N GLU A 54 7.44 10.83 -1.04
CA GLU A 54 7.19 12.29 -0.99
C GLU A 54 6.18 12.69 0.12
N SER A 55 5.51 11.73 0.76
CA SER A 55 4.57 11.95 1.89
C SER A 55 5.26 12.30 3.23
N GLY A 56 6.18 13.28 3.20
CA GLY A 56 6.84 13.83 4.38
C GLY A 56 7.65 12.79 5.17
N ASN A 57 7.46 12.75 6.49
CA ASN A 57 8.19 11.83 7.38
C ASN A 57 7.71 10.37 7.33
N GLN A 58 6.60 10.07 6.64
CA GLN A 58 6.02 8.73 6.61
C GLN A 58 6.14 8.11 5.22
N LYS A 59 6.88 7.00 5.15
CA LYS A 59 7.04 6.20 3.93
C LYS A 59 6.15 4.97 3.99
N TYR A 60 5.39 4.74 2.92
CA TYR A 60 4.50 3.60 2.80
C TYR A 60 5.03 2.57 1.80
N LYS A 61 4.69 1.30 2.01
CA LYS A 61 4.85 0.27 0.98
C LYS A 61 3.61 0.36 0.12
N VAL A 62 3.76 0.64 -1.17
CA VAL A 62 2.62 0.93 -2.05
C VAL A 62 2.71 0.06 -3.28
N VAL A 63 1.59 -0.51 -3.71
CA VAL A 63 1.46 -1.21 -4.98
C VAL A 63 0.49 -0.46 -5.86
N SER A 64 0.88 -0.24 -7.11
CA SER A 64 0.04 0.35 -8.15
C SER A 64 -0.81 -0.73 -8.83
N LEU A 65 -1.97 -0.36 -9.37
CA LEU A 65 -2.79 -1.26 -10.19
C LEU A 65 -2.07 -1.73 -11.45
N ASN A 66 -1.02 -1.02 -11.89
CA ASN A 66 -0.14 -1.45 -12.98
C ASN A 66 0.77 -2.63 -12.60
N GLY A 67 0.75 -3.07 -11.34
CA GLY A 67 1.60 -4.15 -10.83
C GLY A 67 2.98 -3.68 -10.38
N THR A 68 3.21 -2.37 -10.29
CA THR A 68 4.45 -1.79 -9.77
C THR A 68 4.42 -1.73 -8.24
N LEU A 69 5.42 -2.31 -7.59
CA LEU A 69 5.63 -2.27 -6.15
C LEU A 69 6.71 -1.24 -5.79
N PHE A 70 6.35 -0.32 -4.91
CA PHE A 70 7.23 0.67 -4.31
C PHE A 70 7.49 0.29 -2.84
N SER A 71 8.75 -0.03 -2.54
CA SER A 71 9.20 -0.37 -1.19
C SER A 71 9.71 0.86 -0.45
N LYS A 72 9.54 0.88 0.88
CA LYS A 72 10.06 1.92 1.78
C LYS A 72 11.59 2.07 1.71
N SER A 73 12.28 1.01 1.28
CA SER A 73 13.74 0.97 1.09
C SER A 73 14.22 1.73 -0.16
N GLY A 74 13.30 2.15 -1.04
CA GLY A 74 13.65 2.72 -2.35
C GLY A 74 13.67 1.71 -3.49
N VAL A 75 13.50 0.41 -3.20
CA VAL A 75 13.35 -0.61 -4.24
C VAL A 75 12.02 -0.46 -4.95
N ILE A 76 12.06 -0.40 -6.28
CA ILE A 76 10.91 -0.41 -7.16
C ILE A 76 10.96 -1.72 -7.96
N SER A 77 9.88 -2.48 -7.92
CA SER A 77 9.74 -3.73 -8.67
C SER A 77 8.53 -3.61 -9.58
N GLY A 78 8.73 -3.80 -10.88
CA GLY A 78 7.67 -3.83 -11.87
C GLY A 78 8.00 -4.88 -12.93
N GLY A 79 6.96 -5.41 -13.57
CA GLY A 79 7.12 -6.34 -14.68
C GLY A 79 6.16 -5.99 -15.78
N SER A 80 6.64 -5.86 -17.02
CA SER A 80 5.77 -5.74 -18.18
C SER A 80 5.19 -7.12 -18.50
N ARG A 81 3.87 -7.21 -18.60
CA ARG A 81 3.18 -8.36 -19.17
C ARG A 81 2.42 -7.89 -20.39
#